data_AF-A0A959EYL6-F1
#
_entry.id   AF-A0A959EYL6-F1
#
_cell.length_a   1.000
_cell.length_b   1.000
_cell.length_c   1.000
_cell.angle_alpha   90.00
_cell.angle_beta   90.00
_cell.angle_gamma   90.00
#
_symmetry.space_group_name_H-M   'P 1'
#
loop_
_entity.id
_entity.type
_entity.pdbx_description
1 polymer ?
#
loop_
_entity_poly.entity_id
_entity_poly.type
_entity_poly.pdbx_seq_one_letter_code
_entity_poly.pdbx_strand_id
1 'polypeptide(L)'
;EGLHRFGKKIEKHHRITFYYLIAYLLFQNRRYEQALRWNNLIVNDPKEDVVKEIYYFARVLNLLIHYELRNYLLLESLLLSTPKYLKARRPLFSTEKTLFRFLTSLLKTTDPSKRQTLISDFKNKVSDLSHTPSEKRMFGYLDLRWWKVD
;
A
#
# COMPACT_ATOMS: atom_id res chain seq x y z
N GLU A 1 -22.90 -10.53 2.14
CA GLU A 1 -24.11 -10.31 2.98
C GLU A 1 -23.85 -10.27 4.49
N GLY A 2 -22.92 -11.05 5.06
CA GLY A 2 -22.67 -11.08 6.51
C GLY A 2 -22.21 -9.76 7.18
N LEU A 3 -21.25 -9.05 6.58
CA LEU A 3 -20.75 -7.76 7.10
C LEU A 3 -21.83 -6.66 7.12
N HIS A 4 -22.76 -6.70 6.16
CA HIS A 4 -23.85 -5.73 6.06
C HIS A 4 -24.96 -6.01 7.10
N ARG A 5 -25.14 -7.27 7.51
CA ARG A 5 -26.12 -7.69 8.53
C ARG A 5 -25.63 -7.52 9.98
N PHE A 6 -24.34 -7.67 10.25
CA PHE A 6 -23.79 -7.65 11.62
C PHE A 6 -22.78 -6.53 11.89
N GLY A 7 -22.50 -5.64 10.94
CA GLY A 7 -21.46 -4.62 11.05
C GLY A 7 -21.59 -3.63 12.22
N LYS A 8 -22.76 -3.52 12.87
CA LYS A 8 -22.93 -2.75 14.12
C LYS A 8 -22.56 -3.53 15.39
N LYS A 9 -22.55 -4.87 15.35
CA LYS A 9 -22.13 -5.74 16.46
C LYS A 9 -20.64 -6.11 16.41
N ILE A 10 -19.99 -5.91 15.26
CA ILE A 10 -18.56 -6.15 15.09
C ILE A 10 -17.81 -4.88 15.48
N GLU A 11 -16.92 -4.98 16.47
CA GLU A 11 -16.07 -3.86 16.87
C GLU A 11 -15.29 -3.28 15.69
N LYS A 12 -15.12 -1.96 15.70
CA LYS A 12 -14.51 -1.22 14.59
C LYS A 12 -13.17 -1.80 14.16
N HIS A 13 -12.35 -2.23 15.11
CA HIS A 13 -11.03 -2.78 14.86
C HIS A 13 -11.06 -4.02 13.96
N HIS A 14 -11.98 -4.95 14.22
CA HIS A 14 -12.19 -6.12 13.36
C HIS A 14 -12.64 -5.72 11.95
N ARG A 15 -13.55 -4.75 11.83
CA ARG A 15 -14.03 -4.28 10.51
C ARG A 15 -12.91 -3.70 9.66
N ILE A 16 -12.08 -2.84 10.25
CA ILE A 16 -10.93 -2.24 9.56
C ILE A 16 -9.95 -3.34 9.11
N THR A 17 -9.68 -4.33 9.96
CA THR A 17 -8.86 -5.49 9.58
C THR A 17 -9.46 -6.26 8.42
N PHE A 18 -10.77 -6.55 8.45
CA PHE A 18 -11.43 -7.25 7.34
C PHE A 18 -11.37 -6.46 6.04
N TYR A 19 -11.63 -5.14 6.08
CA TYR A 19 -11.54 -4.30 4.89
C TYR A 19 -10.15 -4.35 4.29
N TYR A 20 -9.11 -4.31 5.12
CA TYR A 20 -7.72 -4.34 4.66
C TYR A 20 -7.38 -5.67 4.02
N LEU A 21 -7.73 -6.79 4.68
CA LEU A 21 -7.48 -8.13 4.15
C LEU A 21 -8.18 -8.35 2.81
N ILE A 22 -9.43 -7.90 2.67
CA ILE A 22 -10.18 -7.98 1.42
C ILE A 22 -9.52 -7.12 0.35
N ALA A 23 -9.18 -5.86 0.66
CA ALA A 23 -8.51 -4.96 -0.28
C ALA A 23 -7.18 -5.54 -0.77
N TYR A 24 -6.36 -6.05 0.16
CA TYR A 24 -5.07 -6.64 -0.14
C TYR A 24 -5.20 -7.90 -0.99
N LEU A 25 -6.13 -8.80 -0.66
CA LEU A 25 -6.40 -10.00 -1.47
C LEU A 25 -6.87 -9.64 -2.88
N LEU A 26 -7.76 -8.66 -3.01
CA LEU A 26 -8.24 -8.19 -4.32
C LEU A 26 -7.10 -7.56 -5.15
N PHE A 27 -6.23 -6.78 -4.50
CA PHE A 27 -5.05 -6.21 -5.13
C PHE A 27 -4.12 -7.30 -5.68
N GLN A 28 -3.80 -8.32 -4.88
CA GLN A 28 -2.97 -9.45 -5.32
C GLN A 28 -3.57 -10.23 -6.50
N ASN A 29 -4.91 -10.26 -6.59
CA ASN A 29 -5.63 -10.87 -7.72
C ASN A 29 -5.88 -9.91 -8.89
N ARG A 30 -5.16 -8.78 -8.97
CA ARG A 30 -5.28 -7.76 -10.02
C ARG A 30 -6.69 -7.13 -10.16
N ARG A 31 -7.54 -7.22 -9.13
CA ARG A 31 -8.89 -6.63 -9.09
C ARG A 31 -8.84 -5.23 -8.48
N TYR A 32 -8.06 -4.33 -9.10
CA TYR A 32 -7.65 -3.06 -8.51
C TYR A 32 -8.79 -2.10 -8.19
N GLU A 33 -9.80 -1.99 -9.06
CA GLU A 33 -10.99 -1.17 -8.80
C GLU A 33 -11.73 -1.60 -7.53
N GLN A 34 -11.78 -2.90 -7.28
CA GLN A 34 -12.47 -3.44 -6.11
C GLN A 34 -11.60 -3.29 -4.87
N ALA A 35 -10.30 -3.53 -5.00
CA ALA A 35 -9.33 -3.25 -3.96
C ALA A 35 -9.42 -1.79 -3.51
N LEU A 36 -9.52 -0.84 -4.45
CA LEU A 36 -9.68 0.58 -4.17
C LEU A 36 -10.95 0.85 -3.36
N ARG A 37 -12.10 0.28 -3.76
CA ARG A 37 -13.36 0.46 -3.02
C ARG A 37 -13.26 0.01 -1.56
N TRP A 38 -12.65 -1.14 -1.30
CA TRP A 38 -12.44 -1.64 0.07
C TRP A 38 -11.41 -0.82 0.84
N ASN A 39 -10.30 -0.46 0.21
CA ASN A 39 -9.26 0.36 0.83
C ASN A 39 -9.76 1.76 1.18
N ASN A 40 -10.66 2.32 0.36
CA ASN A 40 -11.29 3.62 0.60
C ASN A 40 -12.16 3.66 1.85
N LEU A 41 -12.69 2.52 2.30
CA LEU A 41 -13.41 2.43 3.58
C LEU A 41 -12.49 2.64 4.80
N ILE A 42 -11.18 2.48 4.61
CA ILE A 42 -10.16 2.67 5.66
C ILE A 42 -9.57 4.07 5.57
N VAL A 43 -9.06 4.46 4.38
CA VAL A 43 -8.32 5.72 4.22
C VAL A 43 -9.20 6.96 4.39
N ASN A 44 -10.52 6.83 4.21
CA ASN A 44 -11.51 7.88 4.40
C ASN A 44 -12.23 7.79 5.75
N ASP A 45 -11.91 6.81 6.60
CA ASP A 45 -12.48 6.75 7.94
C ASP A 45 -11.88 7.89 8.79
N PRO A 46 -12.71 8.77 9.38
CA PRO A 46 -12.24 9.99 10.07
C PRO A 46 -11.57 9.70 11.42
N LYS A 47 -11.61 8.46 11.89
CA LYS A 47 -11.29 8.05 13.25
C LYS A 47 -10.25 6.93 13.23
N GLU A 48 -8.97 7.29 13.14
CA GLU A 48 -7.81 6.39 13.20
C GLU A 48 -7.53 5.91 14.65
N ASP A 49 -8.59 5.60 15.38
CA ASP A 49 -8.57 5.41 16.83
C ASP A 49 -8.11 3.98 17.18
N VAL A 50 -8.26 3.04 16.24
CA VAL A 50 -7.99 1.62 16.47
C VAL A 50 -7.20 1.00 15.32
N VAL A 51 -6.26 0.12 15.64
CA VAL A 51 -5.37 -0.58 14.69
C VAL A 51 -4.65 0.36 13.71
N LYS A 52 -4.00 1.40 14.26
CA LYS A 52 -3.30 2.44 13.50
C LYS A 52 -2.37 1.93 12.39
N GLU A 53 -1.73 0.78 12.61
CA GLU A 53 -0.86 0.17 11.61
C GLU A 53 -1.58 -0.16 10.31
N ILE A 54 -2.82 -0.65 10.38
CA ILE A 54 -3.60 -0.97 9.20
C ILE A 54 -3.89 0.29 8.40
N TYR A 55 -4.16 1.43 9.04
CA TYR A 55 -4.31 2.71 8.35
C TYR A 55 -3.02 3.12 7.62
N TYR A 56 -1.86 2.85 8.21
CA TYR A 56 -0.57 3.17 7.60
C TYR A 56 -0.34 2.34 6.34
N PHE A 57 -0.52 1.02 6.45
CA PHE A 57 -0.34 0.11 5.32
C PHE A 57 -1.44 0.25 4.27
N ALA A 58 -2.67 0.59 4.64
CA ALA A 58 -3.75 0.93 3.71
C ALA A 58 -3.39 2.13 2.83
N ARG A 59 -2.74 3.16 3.39
CA ARG A 59 -2.25 4.31 2.60
C ARG A 59 -1.12 3.92 1.65
N VAL A 60 -0.20 3.05 2.08
CA VAL A 60 0.87 2.53 1.20
C VAL A 60 0.28 1.67 0.08
N LEU A 61 -0.66 0.77 0.42
CA LEU A 61 -1.41 -0.03 -0.55
C LEU A 61 -2.19 0.86 -1.54
N ASN A 62 -2.72 2.00 -1.09
CA ASN A 62 -3.42 2.95 -1.95
C ASN A 62 -2.53 3.48 -3.08
N LEU A 63 -1.25 3.74 -2.80
CA LEU A 63 -0.29 4.14 -3.83
C LEU A 63 -0.16 3.08 -4.92
N LEU A 64 -0.02 1.81 -4.51
CA LEU A 64 0.09 0.69 -5.43
C LEU A 64 -1.18 0.53 -6.27
N ILE A 65 -2.35 0.58 -5.64
CA ILE A 65 -3.64 0.50 -6.33
C ILE A 65 -3.76 1.62 -7.38
N HIS A 66 -3.46 2.87 -7.02
CA HIS A 66 -3.55 3.99 -7.99
C HIS A 66 -2.50 3.90 -9.09
N TYR A 67 -1.32 3.35 -8.83
CA TYR A 67 -0.33 3.06 -9.86
C TYR A 67 -0.91 2.07 -10.89
N GLU A 68 -1.45 0.94 -10.43
CA GLU A 68 -2.02 -0.11 -11.30
C GLU A 68 -3.23 0.37 -12.09
N LEU A 69 -4.04 1.26 -11.50
CA LEU A 69 -5.16 1.92 -12.16
C LEU A 69 -4.75 3.08 -13.09
N ARG A 70 -3.45 3.36 -13.23
CA ARG A 70 -2.90 4.46 -14.06
C ARG A 70 -3.40 5.85 -13.64
N ASN A 71 -3.78 6.00 -12.38
CA ASN A 71 -4.23 7.26 -11.79
C ASN A 71 -3.03 8.16 -11.44
N TYR A 72 -2.17 8.47 -12.42
CA TYR A 72 -0.85 9.05 -12.18
C TYR A 72 -0.88 10.45 -11.56
N LEU A 73 -1.84 11.30 -11.94
CA LEU A 73 -2.01 12.63 -11.34
C LEU A 73 -2.32 12.54 -9.84
N LEU A 74 -3.23 11.64 -9.47
CA LEU A 74 -3.56 11.41 -8.06
C LEU A 74 -2.39 10.74 -7.32
N LEU A 75 -1.72 9.77 -7.96
CA LEU A 75 -0.56 9.11 -7.39
C LEU A 75 0.57 10.09 -7.05
N GLU A 76 0.84 11.07 -7.91
CA GLU A 76 1.84 12.10 -7.65
C GLU A 76 1.53 12.89 -6.37
N SER A 77 0.28 13.31 -6.19
CA SER A 77 -0.18 13.96 -4.95
C SER A 77 -0.07 13.04 -3.73
N LEU A 78 -0.41 11.76 -3.88
CA LEU A 78 -0.30 10.78 -2.80
C LEU A 78 1.16 10.48 -2.42
N LEU A 79 2.10 10.50 -3.37
CA LEU A 79 3.54 10.32 -3.12
C LEU A 79 4.15 11.50 -2.35
N LEU A 80 3.55 12.69 -2.40
CA LEU A 80 3.97 13.84 -1.59
C LEU A 80 3.38 13.78 -0.17
N SER A 81 2.12 13.41 -0.05
CA SER A 81 1.36 13.46 1.21
C SER A 81 1.57 12.23 2.09
N THR A 82 1.59 11.03 1.51
CA THR A 82 1.69 9.75 2.26
C THR A 82 2.96 9.64 3.10
N PRO A 83 4.17 9.92 2.56
CA PRO A 83 5.38 9.84 3.37
C PRO A 83 5.40 10.85 4.52
N LYS A 84 4.86 12.07 4.32
CA LYS A 84 4.74 13.08 5.37
C LYS A 84 3.80 12.62 6.49
N TYR A 85 2.63 12.13 6.11
CA TYR A 85 1.63 11.59 7.02
C TYR A 85 2.20 10.46 7.89
N LEU A 86 2.95 9.53 7.28
CA LEU A 86 3.54 8.38 7.98
C LEU A 86 4.67 8.81 8.91
N LYS A 87 5.60 9.66 8.45
CA LYS A 87 6.72 10.17 9.25
C LYS A 87 6.27 10.90 10.51
N ALA A 88 5.14 11.61 10.44
CA ALA A 88 4.56 12.30 11.60
C ALA A 88 4.05 11.35 12.69
N ARG A 89 3.88 10.05 12.38
CA ARG A 89 3.27 9.05 13.27
C ARG A 89 4.23 7.92 13.64
N ARG A 90 5.17 7.57 12.77
CA ARG A 90 6.22 6.58 13.04
C ARG A 90 7.42 6.72 12.09
N PRO A 91 8.58 6.16 12.45
CA PRO A 91 9.66 5.95 11.50
C PRO A 91 9.20 5.15 10.27
N LEU A 92 9.68 5.54 9.10
CA LEU A 92 9.46 4.80 7.86
C LEU A 92 10.37 3.59 7.80
N PHE A 93 9.80 2.46 7.35
CA PHE A 93 10.56 1.28 6.96
C PHE A 93 11.44 1.59 5.75
N SER A 94 12.56 0.90 5.64
CA SER A 94 13.46 1.02 4.48
C SER A 94 12.77 0.58 3.20
N THR A 95 11.88 -0.42 3.31
CA THR A 95 11.05 -0.87 2.19
C THR A 95 10.10 0.22 1.71
N GLU A 96 9.46 0.97 2.60
CA GLU A 96 8.59 2.11 2.23
C GLU A 96 9.36 3.23 1.55
N LYS A 97 10.52 3.61 2.10
CA LYS A 97 11.40 4.63 1.49
C LYS A 97 11.82 4.21 0.09
N THR A 98 12.14 2.93 -0.09
CA THR A 98 12.51 2.34 -1.37
C THR A 98 11.35 2.38 -2.35
N LEU A 99 10.14 2.01 -1.90
CA LEU A 99 8.92 2.09 -2.70
C LEU A 99 8.61 3.53 -3.15
N PHE A 100 8.65 4.51 -2.26
CA PHE A 100 8.35 5.90 -2.61
C PHE A 100 9.33 6.45 -3.64
N ARG A 101 10.64 6.17 -3.49
CA ARG A 101 11.65 6.54 -4.48
C ARG A 101 11.40 5.85 -5.81
N PHE A 102 11.15 4.55 -5.79
CA PHE A 102 10.86 3.76 -6.98
C PHE A 102 9.66 4.32 -7.76
N LEU A 103 8.51 4.49 -7.11
CA LEU A 103 7.31 5.02 -7.76
C LEU A 103 7.52 6.44 -8.29
N THR A 104 8.22 7.31 -7.55
CA THR A 104 8.55 8.67 -8.01
C THR A 104 9.42 8.65 -9.27
N SER A 105 10.45 7.79 -9.31
CA SER A 105 11.32 7.65 -10.49
C SER A 105 10.57 7.03 -11.67
N LEU A 106 9.71 6.05 -11.39
CA LEU A 106 8.94 5.33 -12.40
C LEU A 106 7.94 6.26 -13.10
N LEU A 107 7.31 7.19 -12.39
CA LEU A 107 6.42 8.20 -12.97
C LEU A 107 7.13 9.17 -13.91
N LYS A 108 8.41 9.47 -13.66
CA LYS A 108 9.22 10.40 -14.47
C LYS A 108 9.89 9.75 -15.66
N THR A 109 9.98 8.42 -15.67
CA THR A 109 10.75 7.67 -16.67
C THR A 109 9.81 7.16 -17.77
N THR A 110 9.98 7.70 -18.96
CA THR A 110 9.26 7.29 -20.19
C THR A 110 10.02 6.23 -20.98
N ASP A 111 11.35 6.19 -20.86
CA ASP A 111 12.21 5.23 -21.56
C ASP A 111 11.98 3.78 -21.06
N PRO A 112 11.55 2.84 -21.94
CA PRO A 112 11.22 1.47 -21.54
C PRO A 112 12.38 0.70 -20.91
N SER A 113 13.61 0.87 -21.43
CA SER A 113 14.79 0.16 -20.92
C SER A 113 15.14 0.62 -19.50
N LYS A 114 15.14 1.94 -19.26
CA LYS A 114 15.36 2.51 -17.92
C LYS A 114 14.25 2.12 -16.95
N ARG A 115 12.99 2.05 -17.40
CA ARG A 115 11.88 1.54 -16.57
C ARG A 115 12.13 0.10 -16.14
N GLN A 116 12.56 -0.76 -17.06
CA GLN A 116 12.87 -2.15 -16.74
C GLN A 116 14.02 -2.26 -15.73
N THR A 117 15.07 -1.44 -15.87
CA THR A 117 16.16 -1.35 -14.89
C THR A 117 15.63 -0.94 -13.51
N LEU A 118 14.81 0.12 -13.43
CA LEU A 118 14.21 0.57 -12.16
C LEU A 118 13.39 -0.54 -11.48
N ILE A 119 12.61 -1.30 -12.26
CA ILE A 119 11.82 -2.43 -11.76
C ILE A 119 12.73 -3.52 -11.22
N SER A 120 13.78 -3.88 -11.94
CA SER A 120 14.75 -4.89 -11.51
C SER A 120 15.46 -4.48 -10.22
N ASP A 121 15.96 -3.25 -10.16
CA ASP A 121 16.66 -2.72 -8.98
C ASP A 121 15.74 -2.67 -7.75
N PHE A 122 14.48 -2.28 -7.95
CA PHE A 122 13.47 -2.30 -6.91
C PHE A 122 13.21 -3.71 -6.39
N LYS A 123 13.00 -4.69 -7.28
CA LYS A 123 12.76 -6.10 -6.91
C LYS A 123 13.94 -6.67 -6.11
N ASN A 124 15.17 -6.43 -6.57
CA ASN A 124 16.38 -6.85 -5.86
C ASN A 124 16.44 -6.23 -4.46
N LYS A 125 16.22 -4.91 -4.37
CA LYS A 125 16.28 -4.22 -3.08
C LYS A 125 15.22 -4.68 -2.09
N VAL A 126 13.99 -4.92 -2.56
CA VAL A 126 12.90 -5.46 -1.74
C VAL A 126 13.21 -6.88 -1.28
N SER A 127 13.81 -7.70 -2.13
CA SER A 127 14.26 -9.05 -1.76
C SER A 127 15.28 -9.01 -0.62
N ASP A 128 16.31 -8.16 -0.74
CA ASP A 128 17.32 -7.98 0.31
C ASP A 128 16.70 -7.53 1.64
N LEU A 129 15.81 -6.53 1.56
CA LEU A 129 15.12 -5.99 2.73
C LEU A 129 14.20 -7.01 3.42
N SER A 130 13.66 -7.98 2.67
CA SER A 130 12.79 -9.02 3.24
C SER A 130 13.49 -9.95 4.24
N HIS A 131 14.82 -10.02 4.19
CA HIS A 131 15.64 -10.78 5.14
C HIS A 131 16.04 -9.95 6.37
N THR A 132 15.73 -8.65 6.39
CA THR A 132 16.11 -7.75 7.49
C THR A 132 15.11 -7.86 8.65
N PRO A 133 15.54 -8.19 9.88
CA PRO A 133 14.62 -8.38 11.01
C PRO A 133 13.72 -7.18 11.32
N SER A 134 14.24 -5.95 11.17
CA SER A 134 13.47 -4.72 11.40
C SER A 134 12.37 -4.48 10.36
N GLU A 135 12.44 -5.13 9.19
CA GLU A 135 11.43 -5.03 8.13
C GLU A 135 10.34 -6.09 8.24
N LYS A 136 10.50 -7.12 9.11
CA LYS A 136 9.54 -8.24 9.25
C LYS A 136 8.10 -7.77 9.42
N ARG A 137 7.90 -6.69 10.19
CA ARG A 137 6.58 -6.11 10.44
C ARG A 137 5.96 -5.51 9.18
N MET A 138 6.76 -4.84 8.34
CA MET A 138 6.32 -4.34 7.03
C MET A 138 5.78 -5.51 6.20
N PHE A 139 6.61 -6.52 5.96
CA PHE A 139 6.25 -7.66 5.11
C PHE A 139 5.08 -8.49 5.66
N GLY A 140 4.83 -8.45 6.98
CA GLY A 140 3.63 -9.06 7.57
C GLY A 140 2.31 -8.38 7.18
N TYR A 141 2.33 -7.08 6.88
CA TYR A 141 1.13 -6.35 6.44
C TYR A 141 1.08 -6.18 4.92
N LEU A 142 2.22 -5.92 4.28
CA LEU A 142 2.31 -5.63 2.85
C LEU A 142 3.59 -6.24 2.27
N ASP A 143 3.50 -7.46 1.76
CA ASP A 143 4.63 -8.14 1.15
C ASP A 143 4.82 -7.70 -0.31
N LEU A 144 5.72 -6.74 -0.52
CA LEU A 144 5.99 -6.19 -1.85
C LEU A 144 6.66 -7.18 -2.81
N ARG A 145 7.16 -8.33 -2.34
CA ARG A 145 7.70 -9.38 -3.23
C ARG A 145 6.63 -10.00 -4.12
N TRP A 146 5.37 -9.96 -3.67
CA TRP A 146 4.23 -10.54 -4.37
C TRP A 146 3.64 -9.59 -5.41
N TRP A 147 3.97 -8.30 -5.29
CA TRP A 147 3.50 -7.31 -6.25
C TRP A 147 4.23 -7.46 -7.59
N LYS A 148 3.49 -7.94 -8.59
CA LYS A 148 3.96 -8.04 -9.97
C LYS A 148 3.77 -6.70 -10.67
N VAL A 149 4.79 -5.85 -10.57
CA VAL A 149 4.89 -4.63 -11.40
C VAL A 149 5.29 -5.02 -12.83
N ASP A 150 4.43 -4.61 -13.77
CA ASP A 150 4.57 -4.77 -15.22
C ASP A 150 4.81 -3.38 -15.87
#